data_AF-A0A6C1RQ34-F1
#
_entry.id   AF-A0A6C1RQ34-F1
#
_cell.length_a   1.000
_cell.length_b   1.000
_cell.length_c   1.000
_cell.angle_alpha   90.00
_cell.angle_beta   90.00
_cell.angle_gamma   90.00
#
_symmetry.space_group_name_H-M   'P 1'
#
loop_
_entity.id
_entity.type
_entity.pdbx_description
1 polymer ?
#
loop_
_entity_poly.entity_id
_entity_poly.type
_entity_poly.pdbx_seq_one_letter_code
_entity_poly.pdbx_strand_id
1 'polypeptide(L)'
;MILLGLGAAFGFEERIELGFDDRWVDMQRLENVIVRPGFRGAHDLLLEDFRQPAQPHTDLLLDFDALPLRDAAERYHVDDSEAEISHRIRRVGDAAGVFRGDGGSILLTPRRGAAFAPGTFWDSLEIEFWLHPAVLEDGETVLRWDGARHGPSGVIPQSFRVFVRNRRLVWEFVNLFIPPDGAEETITVSGHGGIVPRRWSHHQLRYDARFGRLEYRLDNVVHAVEHASSTGAERGDIYAAFVGESAVGPLRVGAGYNGFIDELRFTHAPRLGEPQAPYLPLPQNSGYALSSPLALGSRGGRIVSIDATWRAPGDSGVQFFYRVGDERATAEGLAGDWVVFEPGEPLVDVAEGRFVQLRLELLPDATGRHVPRVSDIAIDYEPHPPPPRPGGLSATAADGAVELSWNEIRGFEIDGYLVFYGESPGAYFGDQASAGRSPVDVGNRTRVRLEGLTNGRAYYFAVAAYGRFGPQDTSGLSAEVFARPLRVQP
;
A
#
# COMPACT_ATOMS: atom_id res chain seq x y z
N MET A 1 -47.64 41.83 -10.95
CA MET A 1 -47.86 40.49 -11.54
C MET A 1 -46.49 39.84 -11.60
N ILE A 2 -46.11 39.11 -10.54
CA ILE A 2 -44.80 38.46 -10.43
C ILE A 2 -45.06 36.97 -10.69
N LEU A 3 -44.59 36.46 -11.83
CA LEU A 3 -44.48 35.03 -12.08
C LEU A 3 -43.30 34.52 -11.26
N LEU A 4 -43.56 33.71 -10.24
CA LEU A 4 -42.56 32.82 -9.64
C LEU A 4 -42.40 31.61 -10.55
N GLY A 5 -41.26 31.51 -11.23
CA GLY A 5 -40.83 30.31 -11.93
C GLY A 5 -40.41 29.24 -10.91
N LEU A 6 -40.87 28.02 -11.14
CA LEU A 6 -40.56 26.82 -10.37
C LEU A 6 -39.04 26.58 -10.29
N GLY A 7 -38.50 26.49 -9.08
CA GLY A 7 -37.21 25.85 -8.83
C GLY A 7 -37.45 24.41 -8.39
N ALA A 8 -36.97 23.45 -9.20
CA ALA A 8 -36.74 22.10 -8.71
C ALA A 8 -35.77 22.16 -7.52
N ALA A 9 -36.00 21.36 -6.49
CA ALA A 9 -35.10 21.27 -5.34
C ALA A 9 -33.80 20.57 -5.77
N PHE A 10 -32.85 21.32 -6.33
CA PHE A 10 -31.48 20.85 -6.51
C PHE A 10 -30.81 20.80 -5.13
N GLY A 11 -30.23 19.65 -4.77
CA GLY A 11 -29.34 19.55 -3.62
C GLY A 11 -28.13 20.47 -3.81
N PHE A 12 -27.60 21.03 -2.72
CA PHE A 12 -26.32 21.72 -2.79
C PHE A 12 -25.23 20.69 -3.12
N GLU A 13 -24.23 21.11 -3.89
CA GLU A 13 -23.05 20.30 -4.18
C GLU A 13 -22.35 19.91 -2.87
N GLU A 14 -22.08 18.62 -2.71
CA GLU A 14 -21.37 18.02 -1.60
C GLU A 14 -20.03 17.45 -2.08
N ARG A 15 -19.08 17.30 -1.15
CA ARG A 15 -17.72 16.85 -1.45
C ARG A 15 -17.32 15.66 -0.57
N ILE A 16 -16.70 14.65 -1.19
CA ILE A 16 -15.96 13.58 -0.52
C ILE A 16 -14.48 13.81 -0.78
N GLU A 17 -13.68 13.87 0.27
CA GLU A 17 -12.21 13.98 0.18
C GLU A 17 -11.58 12.67 0.65
N LEU A 18 -10.65 12.15 -0.14
CA LEU A 18 -9.82 10.99 0.18
C LEU A 18 -8.36 11.42 0.17
N GLY A 19 -7.57 10.89 1.08
CA GLY A 19 -6.17 11.24 1.24
C GLY A 19 -5.96 12.44 2.19
N PHE A 20 -4.76 13.02 2.10
CA PHE A 20 -4.35 14.11 2.99
C PHE A 20 -4.37 13.72 4.49
N ASP A 21 -5.32 14.26 5.25
CA ASP A 21 -5.45 14.07 6.70
C ASP A 21 -6.18 12.77 7.08
N ASP A 22 -7.02 12.24 6.18
CA ASP A 22 -7.77 10.99 6.41
C ASP A 22 -6.86 9.75 6.31
N ARG A 23 -5.67 9.89 5.72
CA ARG A 23 -4.67 8.84 5.46
C ARG A 23 -5.21 7.64 4.68
N TRP A 24 -6.09 7.88 3.72
CA TRP A 24 -6.65 6.86 2.82
C TRP A 24 -7.41 5.75 3.55
N VAL A 25 -8.11 6.07 4.65
CA VAL A 25 -8.87 5.09 5.45
C VAL A 25 -9.95 4.35 4.66
N ASP A 26 -10.48 4.96 3.61
CA ASP A 26 -11.46 4.35 2.72
C ASP A 26 -10.86 3.48 1.61
N MET A 27 -9.53 3.31 1.55
CA MET A 27 -8.89 2.34 0.67
C MET A 27 -8.97 0.94 1.29
N GLN A 28 -9.82 0.09 0.71
CA GLN A 28 -10.07 -1.25 1.24
C GLN A 28 -9.08 -2.31 0.72
N ARG A 29 -8.44 -2.06 -0.44
CA ARG A 29 -7.46 -2.97 -1.04
C ARG A 29 -6.34 -2.18 -1.69
N LEU A 30 -5.11 -2.53 -1.30
CA LEU A 30 -3.86 -2.01 -1.84
C LEU A 30 -2.99 -3.20 -2.24
N GLU A 31 -2.48 -3.21 -3.47
CA GLU A 31 -1.54 -4.23 -3.96
C GLU A 31 -0.35 -3.52 -4.62
N ASN A 32 0.87 -3.82 -4.16
CA ASN A 32 2.08 -3.09 -4.54
C ASN A 32 1.93 -1.56 -4.37
N VAL A 33 1.11 -1.14 -3.41
CA VAL A 33 0.86 0.27 -3.06
C VAL A 33 0.97 0.42 -1.55
N ILE A 34 1.65 1.47 -1.12
CA ILE A 34 1.84 1.81 0.29
C ILE A 34 1.42 3.26 0.53
N VAL A 35 0.99 3.53 1.76
CA VAL A 35 0.66 4.88 2.25
C VAL A 35 1.84 5.38 3.07
N ARG A 36 2.48 6.49 2.67
CA ARG A 36 3.60 7.09 3.43
C ARG A 36 3.48 8.62 3.52
N PRO A 37 4.08 9.26 4.55
CA PRO A 37 4.22 10.71 4.58
C PRO A 37 4.90 11.24 3.32
N GLY A 38 4.27 12.22 2.68
CA GLY A 38 4.59 12.68 1.34
C GLY A 38 4.45 14.20 1.19
N PHE A 39 3.93 14.64 0.05
CA PHE A 39 3.88 16.06 -0.32
C PHE A 39 3.14 16.90 0.75
N ARG A 40 3.74 18.03 1.15
CA ARG A 40 3.17 18.97 2.16
C ARG A 40 2.81 18.35 3.52
N GLY A 41 3.32 17.17 3.87
CA GLY A 41 3.01 16.50 5.14
C GLY A 41 1.75 15.64 5.10
N ALA A 42 1.10 15.50 3.94
CA ALA A 42 0.04 14.54 3.66
C ALA A 42 0.56 13.10 3.67
N HIS A 43 -0.33 12.12 3.69
CA HIS A 43 0.03 10.74 3.38
C HIS A 43 -0.29 10.44 1.92
N ASP A 44 0.72 10.13 1.12
CA ASP A 44 0.60 9.84 -0.31
C ASP A 44 0.46 8.32 -0.53
N LEU A 45 -0.32 7.92 -1.53
CA LEU A 45 -0.24 6.60 -2.15
C LEU A 45 0.97 6.54 -3.07
N LEU A 46 1.82 5.54 -2.87
CA LEU A 46 3.06 5.30 -3.60
C LEU A 46 3.16 3.83 -4.00
N LEU A 47 3.93 3.51 -5.02
CA LEU A 47 4.32 2.12 -5.25
C LEU A 47 5.13 1.58 -4.06
N GLU A 48 4.86 0.34 -3.68
CA GLU A 48 5.68 -0.37 -2.70
C GLU A 48 7.10 -0.55 -3.25
N ASP A 49 8.11 -0.33 -2.42
CA ASP A 49 9.49 -0.56 -2.84
C ASP A 49 9.71 -2.06 -3.11
N PHE A 50 10.47 -2.40 -4.16
CA PHE A 50 10.81 -3.80 -4.40
C PHE A 50 11.84 -4.28 -3.36
N ARG A 51 11.36 -5.01 -2.35
CA ARG A 51 12.19 -5.64 -1.33
C ARG A 51 12.31 -7.14 -1.58
N GLN A 52 13.54 -7.65 -1.47
CA GLN A 52 13.75 -9.10 -1.49
C GLN A 52 13.82 -9.61 -0.05
N PRO A 53 12.85 -10.40 0.43
CA PRO A 53 12.95 -10.97 1.76
C PRO A 53 14.16 -11.91 1.86
N ALA A 54 14.58 -12.23 3.09
CA ALA A 54 15.61 -13.25 3.31
C ALA A 54 15.19 -14.57 2.62
N GLN A 55 16.10 -15.11 1.81
CA GLN A 55 15.95 -16.38 1.11
C GLN A 55 16.70 -17.49 1.87
N PRO A 56 16.50 -18.79 1.53
CA PRO A 56 17.19 -19.88 2.23
C PRO A 56 18.73 -19.79 2.26
N HIS A 57 19.33 -19.15 1.25
CA HIS A 57 20.78 -18.92 1.13
C HIS A 57 21.22 -17.51 1.56
N THR A 58 20.29 -16.67 2.04
CA THR A 58 20.66 -15.40 2.65
C THR A 58 21.39 -15.69 3.96
N ASP A 59 22.60 -15.16 4.07
CA ASP A 59 23.45 -15.31 5.24
C ASP A 59 23.22 -14.17 6.24
N LEU A 60 23.08 -12.94 5.74
CA LEU A 60 22.80 -11.74 6.52
C LEU A 60 21.84 -10.85 5.72
N LEU A 61 20.87 -10.25 6.38
CA LEU A 61 20.10 -9.14 5.83
C LEU A 61 19.78 -8.10 6.91
N LEU A 62 20.34 -6.89 6.76
CA LEU A 62 19.95 -5.71 7.53
C LEU A 62 19.28 -4.69 6.58
N ASP A 63 17.97 -4.52 6.73
CA ASP A 63 17.16 -3.55 5.96
C ASP A 63 17.27 -2.12 6.49
N PHE A 64 17.50 -1.93 7.80
CA PHE A 64 17.50 -0.64 8.49
C PHE A 64 16.15 0.09 8.55
N ASP A 65 15.03 -0.61 8.34
CA ASP A 65 13.70 -0.02 8.28
C ASP A 65 13.17 0.41 9.66
N ALA A 66 13.60 -0.26 10.73
CA ALA A 66 13.16 0.01 12.08
C ALA A 66 14.20 -0.37 13.15
N LEU A 67 14.08 0.26 14.33
CA LEU A 67 14.81 -0.14 15.53
C LEU A 67 13.91 -0.98 16.47
N PRO A 68 14.46 -1.95 17.21
CA PRO A 68 15.85 -2.40 17.18
C PRO A 68 16.20 -3.14 15.88
N LEU A 69 17.44 -3.02 15.42
CA LEU A 69 17.90 -3.69 14.20
C LEU A 69 17.91 -5.22 14.40
N ARG A 70 17.55 -5.93 13.34
CA ARG A 70 17.53 -7.40 13.32
C ARG A 70 18.11 -7.90 12.01
N ASP A 71 18.84 -9.01 12.10
CA ASP A 71 19.18 -9.80 10.93
C ASP A 71 17.95 -10.62 10.52
N ALA A 72 17.36 -10.29 9.38
CA ALA A 72 16.18 -10.98 8.86
C ALA A 72 16.47 -12.43 8.42
N ALA A 73 17.74 -12.81 8.24
CA ALA A 73 18.14 -14.21 8.02
C ALA A 73 18.39 -14.98 9.33
N GLU A 74 18.37 -14.30 10.47
CA GLU A 74 18.55 -14.85 11.82
C GLU A 74 19.88 -15.62 12.04
N ARG A 75 20.93 -15.34 11.27
CA ARG A 75 22.25 -15.97 11.41
C ARG A 75 23.25 -15.12 12.19
N TYR A 76 22.95 -13.85 12.43
CA TYR A 76 23.77 -12.97 13.24
C TYR A 76 22.99 -12.44 14.44
N HIS A 77 23.67 -12.34 15.59
CA HIS A 77 23.19 -11.51 16.68
C HIS A 77 23.66 -10.07 16.42
N VAL A 78 22.71 -9.14 16.38
CA VAL A 78 22.94 -7.72 16.14
C VAL A 78 23.04 -7.02 17.49
N ASP A 79 24.18 -6.38 17.76
CA ASP A 79 24.31 -5.35 18.79
C ASP A 79 24.14 -3.99 18.09
N ASP A 80 23.01 -3.37 18.35
CA ASP A 80 22.54 -2.13 17.76
C ASP A 80 22.52 -0.97 18.77
N SER A 81 23.27 -1.11 19.87
CA SER A 81 23.32 -0.11 20.95
C SER A 81 23.68 1.31 20.49
N GLU A 82 24.38 1.42 19.36
CA GLU A 82 24.77 2.68 18.73
C GLU A 82 24.11 2.92 17.37
N ALA A 83 23.08 2.12 17.02
CA ALA A 83 22.40 2.24 15.75
C ALA A 83 21.48 3.46 15.69
N GLU A 84 21.58 4.20 14.59
CA GLU A 84 20.66 5.27 14.24
C GLU A 84 20.10 5.01 12.84
N ILE A 85 18.85 5.40 12.59
CA ILE A 85 18.20 5.28 11.28
C ILE A 85 17.62 6.62 10.81
N SER A 86 17.50 6.81 9.49
CA SER A 86 16.89 7.98 8.88
C SER A 86 15.71 7.61 7.99
N HIS A 87 14.52 8.09 8.34
CA HIS A 87 13.34 7.99 7.48
C HIS A 87 13.36 8.99 6.30
N ARG A 88 14.25 9.99 6.35
CA ARG A 88 14.31 11.06 5.34
C ARG A 88 15.30 10.78 4.22
N ILE A 89 16.47 10.24 4.56
CA ILE A 89 17.52 9.87 3.61
C ILE A 89 17.62 8.36 3.64
N ARG A 90 17.03 7.72 2.63
CA ARG A 90 16.98 6.26 2.46
C ARG A 90 17.00 5.90 0.98
N ARG A 91 17.20 4.64 0.66
CA ARG A 91 17.24 4.13 -0.70
C ARG A 91 16.10 3.16 -0.99
N VAL A 92 15.86 2.20 -0.09
CA VAL A 92 14.80 1.20 -0.15
C VAL A 92 14.08 1.22 1.20
N GLY A 93 12.83 0.76 1.24
CA GLY A 93 12.11 0.62 2.49
C GLY A 93 11.76 1.95 3.18
N ASP A 94 11.64 1.90 4.50
CA ASP A 94 11.15 2.97 5.37
C ASP A 94 12.27 3.80 6.00
N ALA A 95 13.50 3.29 6.05
CA ALA A 95 14.66 4.03 6.55
C ALA A 95 16.00 3.49 6.02
N ALA A 96 17.09 4.18 6.34
CA ALA A 96 18.46 3.69 6.14
C ALA A 96 19.31 3.92 7.39
N GLY A 97 20.35 3.11 7.58
CA GLY A 97 21.29 3.24 8.69
C GLY A 97 22.11 4.53 8.59
N VAL A 98 22.28 5.22 9.71
CA VAL A 98 23.05 6.46 9.84
C VAL A 98 24.38 6.16 10.52
N PHE A 99 25.48 6.60 9.90
CA PHE A 99 26.82 6.41 10.42
C PHE A 99 27.57 7.73 10.47
N ARG A 100 28.25 7.96 11.60
CA ARG A 100 29.10 9.13 11.87
C ARG A 100 30.48 8.59 12.19
N GLY A 101 31.54 9.13 11.59
CA GLY A 101 32.88 8.52 11.64
C GLY A 101 33.51 8.43 13.03
N ASP A 102 33.07 9.24 13.98
CA ASP A 102 33.41 9.16 15.42
C ASP A 102 32.35 8.43 16.25
N GLY A 103 31.21 8.13 15.63
CA GLY A 103 30.09 7.41 16.21
C GLY A 103 30.34 5.91 16.25
N GLY A 104 29.36 5.23 16.83
CA GLY A 104 29.40 3.80 16.99
C GLY A 104 29.34 2.97 15.72
N SER A 105 29.55 1.67 15.88
CA SER A 105 29.43 0.69 14.80
C SER A 105 28.44 -0.40 15.18
N ILE A 106 27.67 -0.89 14.21
CA ILE A 106 26.81 -2.06 14.45
C ILE A 106 27.71 -3.29 14.50
N LEU A 107 27.58 -4.08 15.55
CA LEU A 107 28.35 -5.32 15.73
C LEU A 107 27.48 -6.52 15.42
N LEU A 108 27.96 -7.36 14.52
CA LEU A 108 27.30 -8.58 14.08
C LEU A 108 28.10 -9.77 14.56
N THR A 109 27.58 -10.47 15.56
CA THR A 109 28.19 -11.69 16.08
C THR A 109 27.61 -12.90 15.32
N PRO A 110 28.42 -13.66 14.58
CA PRO A 110 27.93 -14.78 13.78
C PRO A 110 27.44 -15.93 14.68
N ARG A 111 26.31 -16.52 14.31
CA ARG A 111 25.86 -17.81 14.83
C ARG A 111 26.47 -18.94 14.01
N ARG A 112 26.37 -20.18 14.51
CA ARG A 112 26.85 -21.36 13.79
C ARG A 112 26.19 -21.46 12.41
N GLY A 113 27.02 -21.61 11.37
CA GLY A 113 26.58 -21.72 9.98
C GLY A 113 26.50 -20.39 9.21
N ALA A 114 26.77 -19.26 9.87
CA ALA A 114 26.95 -17.98 9.21
C ALA A 114 28.30 -17.94 8.45
N ALA A 115 28.41 -17.16 7.38
CA ALA A 115 29.61 -17.09 6.55
C ALA A 115 30.87 -16.67 7.34
N PHE A 116 30.71 -15.78 8.33
CA PHE A 116 31.79 -15.33 9.22
C PHE A 116 31.89 -16.12 10.53
N ALA A 117 31.18 -17.24 10.68
CA ALA A 117 31.31 -18.07 11.86
C ALA A 117 32.70 -18.74 11.92
N PRO A 118 33.30 -18.89 13.11
CA PRO A 118 34.59 -19.56 13.26
C PRO A 118 34.60 -20.97 12.64
N GLY A 119 35.65 -21.29 11.87
CA GLY A 119 35.83 -22.60 11.22
C GLY A 119 35.03 -22.79 9.92
N THR A 120 34.54 -21.71 9.33
CA THR A 120 33.70 -21.78 8.12
C THR A 120 34.53 -21.65 6.85
N PHE A 121 34.35 -22.60 5.93
CA PHE A 121 34.78 -22.43 4.54
C PHE A 121 33.69 -21.71 3.74
N TRP A 122 34.10 -20.75 2.92
CA TRP A 122 33.17 -20.15 1.97
C TRP A 122 33.05 -21.04 0.73
N ASP A 123 31.82 -21.50 0.46
CA ASP A 123 31.32 -21.71 -0.89
C ASP A 123 31.37 -20.39 -1.70
N SER A 124 30.40 -20.16 -2.59
CA SER A 124 30.27 -18.86 -3.24
C SER A 124 29.63 -17.85 -2.28
N LEU A 125 30.16 -16.64 -2.25
CA LEU A 125 29.70 -15.56 -1.37
C LEU A 125 29.38 -14.31 -2.19
N GLU A 126 28.29 -13.66 -1.88
CA GLU A 126 27.96 -12.34 -2.39
C GLU A 126 27.71 -11.39 -1.24
N ILE A 127 28.30 -10.20 -1.32
CA ILE A 127 28.08 -9.09 -0.39
C ILE A 127 27.57 -7.91 -1.20
N GLU A 128 26.41 -7.38 -0.84
CA GLU A 128 25.85 -6.19 -1.48
C GLU A 128 25.25 -5.21 -0.47
N PHE A 129 25.25 -3.93 -0.84
CA PHE A 129 24.62 -2.84 -0.08
C PHE A 129 24.51 -1.57 -0.91
N TRP A 130 23.59 -0.69 -0.53
CA TRP A 130 23.56 0.70 -0.97
C TRP A 130 24.39 1.58 -0.05
N LEU A 131 25.16 2.50 -0.65
CA LEU A 131 26.01 3.44 0.05
C LEU A 131 25.67 4.87 -0.35
N HIS A 132 25.47 5.75 0.63
CA HIS A 132 25.33 7.20 0.41
C HIS A 132 26.34 7.97 1.27
N PRO A 133 27.55 8.22 0.73
CA PRO A 133 28.61 8.88 1.47
C PRO A 133 28.27 10.34 1.73
N ALA A 134 28.39 10.81 2.97
CA ALA A 134 28.32 12.25 3.26
C ALA A 134 29.61 12.94 2.79
N VAL A 135 30.74 12.29 3.04
CA VAL A 135 32.10 12.59 2.58
C VAL A 135 32.76 11.29 2.07
N LEU A 136 33.97 11.38 1.53
CA LEU A 136 34.75 10.23 1.07
C LEU A 136 36.19 10.42 1.50
N GLU A 137 36.45 10.30 2.80
CA GLU A 137 37.79 10.45 3.36
C GLU A 137 38.56 9.14 3.28
N ASP A 138 39.84 9.22 2.94
CA ASP A 138 40.68 8.03 2.86
C ASP A 138 40.82 7.38 4.24
N GLY A 139 40.49 6.10 4.33
CA GLY A 139 40.50 5.31 5.57
C GLY A 139 39.13 5.05 6.17
N GLU A 140 38.07 5.77 5.75
CA GLU A 140 36.70 5.47 6.19
C GLU A 140 36.36 4.00 5.90
N THR A 141 35.89 3.27 6.91
CA THR A 141 35.67 1.82 6.81
C THR A 141 34.17 1.51 6.91
N VAL A 142 33.63 0.90 5.85
CA VAL A 142 32.22 0.53 5.70
C VAL A 142 31.94 -0.83 6.34
N LEU A 143 32.80 -1.82 6.07
CA LEU A 143 32.71 -3.15 6.68
C LEU A 143 34.08 -3.56 7.20
N ARG A 144 34.12 -4.20 8.37
CA ARG A 144 35.35 -4.73 8.94
C ARG A 144 35.12 -5.98 9.74
N TRP A 145 35.94 -7.00 9.51
CA TRP A 145 36.04 -8.17 10.36
C TRP A 145 37.52 -8.49 10.59
N ASP A 146 37.86 -8.89 11.82
CA ASP A 146 39.20 -9.31 12.21
C ASP A 146 39.11 -10.67 12.90
N GLY A 147 40.09 -11.54 12.62
CA GLY A 147 40.19 -12.86 13.21
C GLY A 147 41.59 -13.43 13.05
N ALA A 148 41.75 -14.73 13.28
CA ALA A 148 42.99 -15.42 13.03
C ALA A 148 42.77 -16.92 12.79
N ARG A 149 43.65 -17.51 11.97
CA ARG A 149 43.72 -18.96 11.74
C ARG A 149 45.02 -19.54 12.29
N HIS A 150 45.02 -20.84 12.55
CA HIS A 150 46.26 -21.56 12.81
C HIS A 150 46.99 -21.82 11.50
N GLY A 151 48.29 -21.52 11.49
CA GLY A 151 49.21 -21.84 10.42
C GLY A 151 50.36 -22.73 10.90
N PRO A 152 51.26 -23.14 9.99
CA PRO A 152 52.36 -24.06 10.33
C PRO A 152 53.33 -23.51 11.39
N SER A 153 53.51 -22.19 11.43
CA SER A 153 54.47 -21.47 12.27
C SER A 153 53.84 -20.69 13.43
N GLY A 154 52.51 -20.77 13.61
CA GLY A 154 51.80 -20.05 14.66
C GLY A 154 50.43 -19.53 14.23
N VAL A 155 49.96 -18.49 14.92
CA VAL A 155 48.67 -17.84 14.62
C VAL A 155 48.88 -16.83 13.50
N ILE A 156 48.13 -16.98 12.41
CA ILE A 156 48.13 -16.08 11.25
C ILE A 156 46.91 -15.16 11.35
N PRO A 157 47.09 -13.84 11.55
CA PRO A 157 45.99 -12.88 11.59
C PRO A 157 45.24 -12.85 10.25
N GLN A 158 43.92 -12.70 10.33
CA GLN A 158 43.03 -12.51 9.19
C GLN A 158 42.27 -11.20 9.33
N SER A 159 41.97 -10.56 8.20
CA SER A 159 41.13 -9.36 8.17
C SER A 159 40.34 -9.30 6.88
N PHE A 160 39.10 -8.84 6.97
CA PHE A 160 38.26 -8.44 5.85
C PHE A 160 37.87 -6.99 6.03
N ARG A 161 38.15 -6.14 5.04
CA ARG A 161 37.87 -4.71 5.11
C ARG A 161 37.30 -4.18 3.82
N VAL A 162 36.28 -3.31 3.96
CA VAL A 162 35.76 -2.49 2.87
C VAL A 162 35.94 -1.04 3.27
N PHE A 163 36.84 -0.33 2.61
CA PHE A 163 37.21 1.02 3.01
C PHE A 163 37.43 1.96 1.83
N VAL A 164 37.37 3.26 2.11
CA VAL A 164 37.57 4.31 1.12
C VAL A 164 39.06 4.59 0.93
N ARG A 165 39.52 4.59 -0.32
CA ARG A 165 40.85 5.08 -0.73
C ARG A 165 40.76 5.72 -2.09
N ASN A 166 41.32 6.93 -2.25
CA ASN A 166 41.24 7.71 -3.49
C ASN A 166 39.81 7.81 -4.04
N ARG A 167 38.82 8.03 -3.15
CA ARG A 167 37.38 8.11 -3.48
C ARG A 167 36.78 6.85 -4.12
N ARG A 168 37.36 5.69 -3.84
CA ARG A 168 36.88 4.37 -4.30
C ARG A 168 36.74 3.45 -3.09
N LEU A 169 35.84 2.47 -3.19
CA LEU A 169 35.87 1.34 -2.26
C LEU A 169 36.99 0.38 -2.65
N VAL A 170 37.68 -0.10 -1.63
CA VAL A 170 38.69 -1.14 -1.67
C VAL A 170 38.19 -2.28 -0.79
N TRP A 171 38.10 -3.47 -1.36
CA TRP A 171 37.81 -4.72 -0.66
C TRP A 171 39.14 -5.43 -0.43
N GLU A 172 39.53 -5.59 0.81
CA GLU A 172 40.82 -6.16 1.21
C GLU A 172 40.58 -7.43 2.04
N PHE A 173 41.24 -8.50 1.63
CA PHE A 173 41.17 -9.83 2.23
C PHE A 173 42.58 -10.24 2.65
N VAL A 174 42.90 -10.09 3.93
CA VAL A 174 44.18 -10.50 4.50
C VAL A 174 44.05 -11.91 5.06
N ASN A 175 44.82 -12.85 4.51
CA ASN A 175 44.94 -14.25 4.92
C ASN A 175 43.64 -15.05 4.99
N LEU A 176 42.56 -14.54 4.39
CA LEU A 176 41.25 -15.20 4.33
C LEU A 176 41.21 -16.28 3.24
N PHE A 177 41.82 -15.99 2.10
CA PHE A 177 42.05 -16.95 1.03
C PHE A 177 43.35 -17.70 1.30
N ILE A 178 43.27 -19.03 1.38
CA ILE A 178 44.38 -19.87 1.77
C ILE A 178 44.95 -20.56 0.52
N PRO A 179 46.19 -20.25 0.14
CA PRO A 179 46.91 -20.98 -0.89
C PRO A 179 47.14 -22.44 -0.50
N PRO A 180 47.30 -23.38 -1.46
CA PRO A 180 47.52 -24.81 -1.15
C PRO A 180 48.75 -25.08 -0.28
N ASP A 181 49.78 -24.24 -0.37
CA ASP A 181 50.99 -24.33 0.46
C ASP A 181 50.83 -23.69 1.86
N GLY A 182 49.67 -23.06 2.11
CA GLY A 182 49.32 -22.43 3.38
C GLY A 182 49.93 -21.05 3.60
N ALA A 183 50.59 -20.46 2.59
CA ALA A 183 51.25 -19.16 2.68
C ALA A 183 50.29 -18.02 3.10
N GLU A 184 50.88 -16.94 3.60
CA GLU A 184 50.15 -15.69 3.84
C GLU A 184 49.87 -14.99 2.51
N GLU A 185 48.66 -14.47 2.35
CA GLU A 185 48.17 -13.92 1.10
C GLU A 185 47.29 -12.71 1.38
N THR A 186 47.34 -11.70 0.51
CA THR A 186 46.44 -10.54 0.59
C THR A 186 45.87 -10.23 -0.77
N ILE A 187 44.55 -10.37 -0.90
CA ILE A 187 43.84 -10.04 -2.13
C ILE A 187 43.13 -8.72 -1.95
N THR A 188 43.31 -7.82 -2.91
CA THR A 188 42.66 -6.52 -2.93
C THR A 188 41.85 -6.35 -4.21
N VAL A 189 40.58 -6.01 -4.09
CA VAL A 189 39.70 -5.70 -5.22
C VAL A 189 39.30 -4.23 -5.12
N SER A 190 39.63 -3.42 -6.13
CA SER A 190 39.23 -2.01 -6.16
C SER A 190 38.78 -1.62 -7.56
N GLY A 191 37.63 -0.98 -7.64
CA GLY A 191 37.05 -0.55 -8.91
C GLY A 191 37.77 0.64 -9.54
N HIS A 192 37.59 0.80 -10.86
CA HIS A 192 38.19 1.91 -11.60
C HIS A 192 37.37 3.21 -11.53
N GLY A 193 36.05 3.13 -11.31
CA GLY A 193 35.17 4.29 -11.15
C GLY A 193 35.13 4.84 -9.73
N GLY A 194 35.16 6.17 -9.62
CA GLY A 194 35.07 6.88 -8.34
C GLY A 194 33.62 7.04 -7.86
N ILE A 195 33.46 7.14 -6.55
CA ILE A 195 32.17 7.36 -5.90
C ILE A 195 31.91 8.87 -5.78
N VAL A 196 30.63 9.25 -5.81
CA VAL A 196 30.19 10.64 -5.71
C VAL A 196 29.53 10.85 -4.35
N PRO A 197 30.03 11.78 -3.50
CA PRO A 197 29.37 12.13 -2.25
C PRO A 197 27.95 12.61 -2.48
N ARG A 198 27.09 12.33 -1.50
CA ARG A 198 25.66 12.69 -1.47
C ARG A 198 24.84 12.09 -2.60
N ARG A 199 25.27 10.93 -3.10
CA ARG A 199 24.57 10.15 -4.11
C ARG A 199 24.61 8.69 -3.71
N TRP A 200 23.47 8.02 -3.83
CA TRP A 200 23.38 6.57 -3.66
C TRP A 200 24.13 5.85 -4.79
N SER A 201 24.92 4.86 -4.41
CA SER A 201 25.50 3.85 -5.31
C SER A 201 25.32 2.46 -4.73
N HIS A 202 25.07 1.47 -5.59
CA HIS A 202 24.97 0.07 -5.21
C HIS A 202 26.31 -0.62 -5.40
N HIS A 203 26.77 -1.31 -4.37
CA HIS A 203 28.04 -2.00 -4.34
C HIS A 203 27.78 -3.49 -4.19
N GLN A 204 28.41 -4.31 -5.04
CA GLN A 204 28.27 -5.76 -4.98
C GLN A 204 29.62 -6.41 -5.23
N LEU A 205 30.04 -7.28 -4.31
CA LEU A 205 31.21 -8.16 -4.49
C LEU A 205 30.73 -9.61 -4.55
N ARG A 206 31.14 -10.32 -5.58
CA ARG A 206 30.76 -11.72 -5.83
C ARG A 206 32.01 -12.59 -5.86
N TYR A 207 32.06 -13.61 -5.02
CA TYR A 207 33.07 -14.64 -5.00
C TYR A 207 32.50 -15.97 -5.53
N ASP A 208 33.08 -16.51 -6.60
CA ASP A 208 32.77 -17.86 -7.10
C ASP A 208 33.90 -18.82 -6.72
N ALA A 209 33.63 -19.67 -5.72
CA ALA A 209 34.60 -20.63 -5.19
C ALA A 209 35.07 -21.68 -6.21
N ARG A 210 34.33 -21.91 -7.30
CA ARG A 210 34.72 -22.91 -8.32
C ARG A 210 35.84 -22.43 -9.22
N PHE A 211 36.00 -21.12 -9.32
CA PHE A 211 37.00 -20.47 -10.19
C PHE A 211 37.92 -19.53 -9.42
N GLY A 212 37.74 -19.40 -8.10
CA GLY A 212 38.46 -18.41 -7.29
C GLY A 212 38.16 -16.96 -7.69
N ARG A 213 37.09 -16.69 -8.43
CA ARG A 213 36.87 -15.37 -9.05
C ARG A 213 36.19 -14.41 -8.07
N LEU A 214 36.77 -13.21 -7.92
CA LEU A 214 36.21 -12.09 -7.18
C LEU A 214 35.81 -11.00 -8.17
N GLU A 215 34.52 -10.69 -8.27
CA GLU A 215 33.98 -9.69 -9.19
C GLU A 215 33.33 -8.56 -8.39
N TYR A 216 33.82 -7.34 -8.55
CA TYR A 216 33.25 -6.14 -7.93
C TYR A 216 32.45 -5.35 -8.96
N ARG A 217 31.20 -5.06 -8.64
CA ARG A 217 30.27 -4.25 -9.41
C ARG A 217 29.90 -2.97 -8.68
N LEU A 218 29.79 -1.88 -9.44
CA LEU A 218 29.23 -0.61 -9.02
C LEU A 218 28.02 -0.30 -9.90
N ASP A 219 26.85 -0.11 -9.29
CA ASP A 219 25.58 0.10 -9.99
C ASP A 219 25.35 -0.97 -11.09
N ASN A 220 25.66 -2.23 -10.76
CA ASN A 220 25.60 -3.42 -11.63
C ASN A 220 26.51 -3.40 -12.87
N VAL A 221 27.46 -2.46 -12.94
CA VAL A 221 28.54 -2.48 -13.93
C VAL A 221 29.76 -3.12 -13.31
N VAL A 222 30.37 -4.10 -14.00
CA VAL A 222 31.61 -4.75 -13.54
C VAL A 222 32.75 -3.72 -13.55
N HIS A 223 33.36 -3.51 -12.40
CA HIS A 223 34.41 -2.51 -12.18
C HIS A 223 35.78 -3.14 -11.93
N ALA A 224 35.84 -4.35 -11.37
CA ALA A 224 37.08 -5.09 -11.18
C ALA A 224 36.80 -6.60 -11.14
N VAL A 225 37.77 -7.38 -11.60
CA VAL A 225 37.79 -8.84 -11.49
C VAL A 225 39.18 -9.26 -11.07
N GLU A 226 39.27 -9.98 -9.96
CA GLU A 226 40.50 -10.58 -9.43
C GLU A 226 40.30 -12.09 -9.26
N HIS A 227 41.38 -12.84 -9.11
CA HIS A 227 41.31 -14.28 -8.81
C HIS A 227 42.13 -14.64 -7.59
N ALA A 228 41.49 -15.35 -6.66
CA ALA A 228 42.11 -16.06 -5.56
C ALA A 228 42.72 -17.36 -6.08
N SER A 229 43.86 -17.24 -6.77
CA SER A 229 44.58 -18.37 -7.34
C SER A 229 46.10 -18.13 -7.36
N SER A 230 46.87 -19.22 -7.53
CA SER A 230 48.34 -19.16 -7.59
C SER A 230 48.92 -18.31 -8.73
N THR A 231 48.11 -17.91 -9.70
CA THR A 231 48.56 -17.04 -10.81
C THR A 231 47.87 -15.67 -10.83
N GLY A 232 46.89 -15.43 -9.95
CA GLY A 232 46.02 -14.25 -10.03
C GLY A 232 45.07 -14.24 -11.24
N ALA A 233 44.92 -15.37 -11.94
CA ALA A 233 44.00 -15.53 -13.08
C ALA A 233 43.10 -16.77 -12.93
N GLU A 234 42.15 -16.97 -13.85
CA GLU A 234 41.27 -18.16 -13.89
C GLU A 234 42.03 -19.50 -13.95
N ARG A 235 43.31 -19.46 -14.36
CA ARG A 235 44.19 -20.64 -14.41
C ARG A 235 45.02 -20.71 -13.13
N GLY A 236 45.21 -21.89 -12.56
CA GLY A 236 46.06 -22.09 -11.39
C GLY A 236 45.32 -22.76 -10.25
N ASP A 237 46.02 -22.96 -9.13
CA ASP A 237 45.45 -23.59 -7.96
C ASP A 237 44.58 -22.57 -7.22
N ILE A 238 43.31 -22.90 -7.02
CA ILE A 238 42.32 -22.03 -6.40
C ILE A 238 42.55 -21.99 -4.89
N TYR A 239 42.49 -20.79 -4.33
CA TYR A 239 42.63 -20.58 -2.89
C TYR A 239 41.29 -20.75 -2.20
N ALA A 240 41.26 -21.50 -1.10
CA ALA A 240 40.04 -21.70 -0.33
C ALA A 240 39.83 -20.51 0.62
N ALA A 241 38.67 -19.87 0.59
CA ALA A 241 38.29 -18.89 1.60
C ALA A 241 37.89 -19.61 2.90
N PHE A 242 38.54 -19.26 4.00
CA PHE A 242 38.34 -19.88 5.29
C PHE A 242 38.39 -18.86 6.44
N VAL A 243 37.37 -18.89 7.28
CA VAL A 243 37.28 -18.10 8.49
C VAL A 243 37.90 -18.87 9.64
N GLY A 244 39.00 -18.34 10.18
CA GLY A 244 39.76 -18.97 11.24
C GLY A 244 38.99 -19.14 12.56
N GLU A 245 39.53 -19.98 13.44
CA GLU A 245 38.89 -20.37 14.70
C GLU A 245 39.38 -19.57 15.91
N SER A 246 40.36 -18.68 15.73
CA SER A 246 41.04 -17.97 16.82
C SER A 246 40.83 -16.46 16.73
N ALA A 247 40.75 -15.81 17.90
CA ALA A 247 40.63 -14.34 18.00
C ALA A 247 39.52 -13.72 17.12
N VAL A 248 38.45 -14.47 16.84
CA VAL A 248 37.38 -14.05 15.93
C VAL A 248 36.56 -12.94 16.57
N GLY A 249 36.63 -11.75 16.00
CA GLY A 249 35.80 -10.60 16.37
C GLY A 249 34.44 -10.58 15.64
N PRO A 250 33.53 -9.69 16.06
CA PRO A 250 32.29 -9.46 15.32
C PRO A 250 32.60 -8.78 13.97
N LEU A 251 31.71 -8.99 12.99
CA LEU A 251 31.67 -8.16 11.79
C LEU A 251 31.12 -6.78 12.19
N ARG A 252 31.82 -5.72 11.83
CA ARG A 252 31.46 -4.33 12.13
C ARG A 252 30.93 -3.64 10.88
N VAL A 253 29.82 -2.95 11.02
CA VAL A 253 29.23 -2.12 9.97
C VAL A 253 29.39 -0.65 10.34
N GLY A 254 29.96 0.12 9.43
CA GLY A 254 30.12 1.57 9.50
C GLY A 254 31.14 2.09 10.51
N ALA A 255 32.11 1.26 10.93
CA ALA A 255 33.16 1.65 11.86
C ALA A 255 34.08 2.74 11.25
N GLY A 256 33.78 4.01 11.51
CA GLY A 256 34.51 5.13 10.94
C GLY A 256 33.97 5.65 9.61
N TYR A 257 32.75 5.26 9.21
CA TYR A 257 32.11 5.74 7.98
C TYR A 257 31.17 6.92 8.26
N ASN A 258 31.20 7.94 7.40
CA ASN A 258 30.26 9.06 7.46
C ASN A 258 29.26 9.00 6.30
N GLY A 259 28.00 8.68 6.60
CA GLY A 259 26.95 8.64 5.61
C GLY A 259 25.82 7.70 5.96
N PHE A 260 25.20 7.13 4.94
CA PHE A 260 24.10 6.18 5.09
C PHE A 260 24.44 4.86 4.39
N ILE A 261 23.96 3.76 4.96
CA ILE A 261 24.01 2.40 4.39
C ILE A 261 22.58 1.87 4.41
N ASP A 262 22.20 1.15 3.36
CA ASP A 262 20.85 0.59 3.21
C ASP A 262 20.92 -0.78 2.53
N GLU A 263 20.00 -1.69 2.85
CA GLU A 263 19.91 -3.07 2.34
C GLU A 263 21.26 -3.84 2.34
N LEU A 264 21.88 -3.99 3.51
CA LEU A 264 23.12 -4.78 3.63
C LEU A 264 22.80 -6.27 3.60
N ARG A 265 23.21 -6.96 2.53
CA ARG A 265 22.91 -8.38 2.32
C ARG A 265 24.15 -9.20 2.04
N PHE A 266 24.28 -10.32 2.73
CA PHE A 266 25.22 -11.38 2.38
C PHE A 266 24.43 -12.61 1.90
N THR A 267 24.88 -13.22 0.81
CA THR A 267 24.35 -14.50 0.31
C THR A 267 25.47 -15.51 0.27
N HIS A 268 25.31 -16.63 0.99
CA HIS A 268 26.30 -17.72 1.04
C HIS A 268 25.66 -18.99 0.51
N ALA A 269 26.12 -19.43 -0.66
CA ALA A 269 25.50 -20.52 -1.40
C ALA A 269 26.53 -21.38 -2.14
N PRO A 270 26.24 -22.67 -2.40
CA PRO A 270 27.10 -23.52 -3.23
C PRO A 270 27.37 -22.93 -4.61
N ARG A 271 26.36 -22.25 -5.19
CA ARG A 271 26.44 -21.51 -6.44
C ARG A 271 25.56 -20.27 -6.36
N LEU A 272 26.11 -19.12 -6.75
CA LEU A 272 25.32 -17.89 -6.92
C LEU A 272 24.54 -17.97 -8.24
N GLY A 273 23.32 -17.43 -8.25
CA GLY A 273 22.54 -17.22 -9.49
C GLY A 273 23.12 -16.09 -10.34
N GLU A 274 22.45 -15.75 -11.45
CA GLU A 274 22.81 -14.54 -12.21
C GLU A 274 22.74 -13.29 -11.31
N PRO A 275 23.63 -12.29 -11.51
CA PRO A 275 23.49 -11.00 -10.86
C PRO A 275 22.11 -10.44 -11.17
N GLN A 276 21.28 -10.32 -10.14
CA GLN A 276 20.03 -9.60 -10.29
C GLN A 276 20.37 -8.14 -10.58
N ALA A 277 19.61 -7.50 -11.46
CA ALA A 277 19.73 -6.06 -11.66
C ALA A 277 19.65 -5.38 -10.29
N PRO A 278 20.48 -4.35 -10.02
CA PRO A 278 20.56 -3.77 -8.69
C PRO A 278 19.15 -3.32 -8.35
N TYR A 279 18.67 -3.60 -7.14
CA TYR A 279 17.33 -3.25 -6.67
C TYR A 279 16.82 -2.01 -7.41
N LEU A 280 16.03 -2.19 -8.47
CA LEU A 280 15.28 -1.07 -8.99
C LEU A 280 14.39 -0.75 -7.79
N PRO A 281 14.48 0.46 -7.21
CA PRO A 281 13.79 0.73 -5.95
C PRO A 281 12.28 0.48 -6.08
N LEU A 282 11.76 0.38 -7.32
CA LEU A 282 10.37 0.11 -7.63
C LEU A 282 10.21 -1.17 -8.47
N PRO A 283 9.16 -1.96 -8.19
CA PRO A 283 8.78 -3.09 -9.05
C PRO A 283 8.42 -2.59 -10.46
N GLN A 284 8.65 -3.40 -11.49
CA GLN A 284 8.07 -3.15 -12.82
C GLN A 284 6.55 -3.44 -12.87
N ASN A 285 5.99 -4.01 -11.79
CA ASN A 285 4.58 -4.28 -11.68
C ASN A 285 3.84 -3.00 -11.31
N SER A 286 2.66 -2.81 -11.90
CA SER A 286 1.74 -1.74 -11.50
C SER A 286 1.26 -1.92 -10.06
N GLY A 287 1.02 -0.80 -9.39
CA GLY A 287 0.29 -0.75 -8.13
C GLY A 287 -1.21 -0.65 -8.37
N TYR A 288 -2.00 -1.24 -7.47
CA TYR A 288 -3.45 -1.22 -7.52
C TYR A 288 -4.00 -0.70 -6.18
N ALA A 289 -4.89 0.30 -6.26
CA ALA A 289 -5.63 0.80 -5.11
C ALA A 289 -7.13 0.83 -5.42
N LEU A 290 -7.96 0.34 -4.49
CA LEU A 290 -9.41 0.28 -4.62
C LEU A 290 -10.06 0.86 -3.36
N SER A 291 -10.95 1.83 -3.54
CA SER A 291 -11.74 2.39 -2.43
C SER A 291 -12.87 1.45 -2.02
N SER A 292 -13.38 1.62 -0.81
CA SER A 292 -14.71 1.14 -0.46
C SER A 292 -15.78 1.83 -1.33
N PRO A 293 -16.98 1.26 -1.51
CA PRO A 293 -18.09 2.00 -2.09
C PRO A 293 -18.49 3.16 -1.17
N LEU A 294 -18.26 4.39 -1.65
CA LEU A 294 -18.51 5.66 -0.96
C LEU A 294 -19.97 6.08 -1.21
N ALA A 295 -20.67 6.51 -0.18
CA ALA A 295 -22.09 6.85 -0.28
C ALA A 295 -22.30 8.26 -0.85
N LEU A 296 -23.21 8.39 -1.82
CA LEU A 296 -23.69 9.66 -2.39
C LEU A 296 -25.07 10.06 -1.83
N GLY A 297 -25.51 9.40 -0.75
CA GLY A 297 -26.84 9.57 -0.15
C GLY A 297 -27.88 8.57 -0.67
N SER A 298 -29.00 9.10 -1.18
CA SER A 298 -30.09 8.33 -1.80
C SER A 298 -29.75 7.91 -3.24
N ARG A 299 -30.62 7.14 -3.90
CA ARG A 299 -30.42 6.81 -5.32
C ARG A 299 -30.49 8.08 -6.16
N GLY A 300 -29.69 8.13 -7.23
CA GLY A 300 -29.63 9.27 -8.15
C GLY A 300 -28.66 10.38 -7.79
N GLY A 301 -27.77 10.19 -6.81
CA GLY A 301 -26.67 11.11 -6.58
C GLY A 301 -25.82 11.23 -7.84
N ARG A 302 -25.60 12.46 -8.32
CA ARG A 302 -24.93 12.74 -9.59
C ARG A 302 -23.52 13.23 -9.34
N ILE A 303 -22.53 12.55 -9.89
CA ILE A 303 -21.14 13.05 -9.83
C ILE A 303 -21.01 14.27 -10.74
N VAL A 304 -20.42 15.34 -10.20
CA VAL A 304 -20.14 16.60 -10.89
C VAL A 304 -18.71 16.60 -11.41
N SER A 305 -17.73 16.34 -10.53
CA SER A 305 -16.32 16.21 -10.89
C SER A 305 -15.60 15.21 -9.98
N ILE A 306 -14.47 14.70 -10.49
CA ILE A 306 -13.49 14.00 -9.68
C ILE A 306 -12.14 14.63 -9.97
N ASP A 307 -11.54 15.23 -8.94
CA ASP A 307 -10.26 15.91 -8.97
C ASP A 307 -9.23 15.14 -8.16
N ALA A 308 -7.94 15.31 -8.48
CA ALA A 308 -6.87 14.64 -7.77
C ALA A 308 -5.59 15.47 -7.76
N THR A 309 -4.88 15.48 -6.64
CA THR A 309 -3.49 15.96 -6.60
C THR A 309 -2.55 14.77 -6.75
N TRP A 310 -1.81 14.73 -7.85
CA TRP A 310 -0.91 13.62 -8.15
C TRP A 310 0.35 14.09 -8.89
N ARG A 311 1.35 13.22 -8.98
CA ARG A 311 2.57 13.48 -9.75
C ARG A 311 3.10 12.18 -10.36
N ALA A 312 3.37 12.21 -11.65
CA ALA A 312 4.08 11.14 -12.36
C ALA A 312 5.34 11.70 -13.04
N PRO A 313 6.52 11.57 -12.42
CA PRO A 313 7.79 11.99 -13.03
C PRO A 313 8.29 10.98 -14.08
N GLY A 314 8.95 11.47 -15.12
CA GLY A 314 9.54 10.63 -16.16
C GLY A 314 8.48 10.05 -17.10
N ASP A 315 8.54 8.76 -17.35
CA ASP A 315 7.54 7.97 -18.08
C ASP A 315 6.63 7.14 -17.14
N SER A 316 6.62 7.44 -15.83
CA SER A 316 5.62 6.88 -14.91
C SER A 316 4.22 7.44 -15.18
N GLY A 317 3.19 6.85 -14.58
CA GLY A 317 1.80 7.27 -14.76
C GLY A 317 0.88 6.88 -13.61
N VAL A 318 -0.32 7.45 -13.61
CA VAL A 318 -1.44 6.99 -12.79
C VAL A 318 -2.66 6.91 -13.71
N GLN A 319 -3.35 5.77 -13.75
CA GLN A 319 -4.65 5.66 -14.40
C GLN A 319 -5.74 5.69 -13.35
N PHE A 320 -6.74 6.54 -13.57
CA PHE A 320 -7.85 6.72 -12.66
C PHE A 320 -9.12 6.13 -13.25
N PHE A 321 -9.84 5.38 -12.42
CA PHE A 321 -11.10 4.77 -12.77
C PHE A 321 -12.15 5.06 -11.70
N TYR A 322 -13.39 5.22 -12.13
CA TYR A 322 -14.53 5.25 -11.24
C TYR A 322 -15.64 4.34 -11.77
N ARG A 323 -16.55 3.97 -10.89
CA ARG A 323 -17.84 3.37 -11.25
C ARG A 323 -18.90 3.83 -10.28
N VAL A 324 -20.15 3.81 -10.73
CA VAL A 324 -21.31 4.26 -9.96
C VAL A 324 -22.37 3.18 -10.00
N GLY A 325 -23.09 3.01 -8.89
CA GLY A 325 -24.12 2.00 -8.79
C GLY A 325 -24.98 2.17 -7.54
N ASP A 326 -26.14 1.55 -7.54
CA ASP A 326 -27.08 1.65 -6.43
C ASP A 326 -26.93 0.55 -5.37
N GLU A 327 -26.28 -0.55 -5.74
CA GLU A 327 -26.21 -1.78 -4.95
C GLU A 327 -24.79 -2.32 -4.90
N ARG A 328 -24.39 -2.73 -3.69
CA ARG A 328 -23.11 -3.40 -3.47
C ARG A 328 -23.22 -4.83 -4.01
N ALA A 329 -22.39 -5.17 -5.00
CA ALA A 329 -22.31 -6.49 -5.58
C ALA A 329 -21.61 -7.50 -4.64
N THR A 330 -20.60 -7.03 -3.91
CA THR A 330 -19.93 -7.80 -2.85
C THR A 330 -19.62 -6.87 -1.66
N ALA A 331 -19.02 -7.39 -0.59
CA ALA A 331 -18.56 -6.56 0.53
C ALA A 331 -17.61 -5.44 0.05
N GLU A 332 -16.79 -5.76 -0.96
CA GLU A 332 -15.78 -4.87 -1.54
C GLU A 332 -16.20 -4.27 -2.89
N GLY A 333 -17.23 -4.79 -3.55
CA GLY A 333 -17.53 -4.48 -4.94
C GLY A 333 -18.83 -3.71 -5.10
N LEU A 334 -18.79 -2.62 -5.85
CA LEU A 334 -19.97 -2.00 -6.44
C LEU A 334 -20.35 -2.71 -7.75
N ALA A 335 -21.64 -2.82 -8.08
CA ALA A 335 -22.04 -3.28 -9.41
C ALA A 335 -21.71 -2.22 -10.48
N GLY A 336 -21.48 -2.63 -11.73
CA GLY A 336 -21.21 -1.74 -12.86
C GLY A 336 -19.79 -1.80 -13.39
N ASP A 337 -19.63 -1.23 -14.59
CA ASP A 337 -18.38 -1.21 -15.35
C ASP A 337 -17.48 -0.05 -14.90
N TRP A 338 -16.17 -0.27 -15.02
CA TRP A 338 -15.17 0.76 -14.75
C TRP A 338 -15.07 1.75 -15.91
N VAL A 339 -15.11 3.03 -15.59
CA VAL A 339 -14.92 4.15 -16.52
C VAL A 339 -13.59 4.83 -16.20
N VAL A 340 -12.77 5.06 -17.22
CA VAL A 340 -11.53 5.85 -17.11
C VAL A 340 -11.90 7.32 -17.03
N PHE A 341 -11.23 8.09 -16.16
CA PHE A 341 -11.35 9.53 -16.14
C PHE A 341 -9.99 10.22 -15.99
N GLU A 342 -9.93 11.47 -16.41
CA GLU A 342 -8.79 12.36 -16.18
C GLU A 342 -9.17 13.35 -15.07
N PRO A 343 -8.43 13.41 -13.95
CA PRO A 343 -8.78 14.30 -12.85
C PRO A 343 -8.89 15.78 -13.28
N GLY A 344 -10.01 16.41 -12.93
CA GLY A 344 -10.31 17.81 -13.27
C GLY A 344 -10.85 18.06 -14.68
N GLU A 345 -10.95 17.02 -15.51
CA GLU A 345 -11.64 17.09 -16.80
C GLU A 345 -13.12 16.67 -16.66
N PRO A 346 -14.00 17.11 -17.57
CA PRO A 346 -15.40 16.69 -17.56
C PRO A 346 -15.54 15.16 -17.68
N LEU A 347 -16.39 14.57 -16.85
CA LEU A 347 -16.68 13.14 -16.90
C LEU A 347 -17.44 12.78 -18.19
N VAL A 348 -17.15 11.58 -18.70
CA VAL A 348 -17.87 11.01 -19.84
C VAL A 348 -19.21 10.49 -19.32
N ASP A 349 -20.29 11.12 -19.79
CA ASP A 349 -21.68 10.88 -19.39
C ASP A 349 -22.04 11.30 -17.95
N VAL A 350 -23.36 11.45 -17.74
CA VAL A 350 -23.93 11.72 -16.42
C VAL A 350 -23.88 10.44 -15.59
N ALA A 351 -23.01 10.41 -14.59
CA ALA A 351 -22.90 9.28 -13.67
C ALA A 351 -23.81 9.48 -12.45
N GLU A 352 -24.93 8.76 -12.41
CA GLU A 352 -25.91 8.77 -11.32
C GLU A 352 -25.96 7.44 -10.58
N GLY A 353 -26.06 7.50 -9.25
CA GLY A 353 -26.34 6.34 -8.41
C GLY A 353 -26.21 6.63 -6.93
N ARG A 354 -26.34 5.58 -6.12
CA ARG A 354 -26.25 5.69 -4.65
C ARG A 354 -24.83 5.68 -4.12
N PHE A 355 -23.93 4.99 -4.81
CA PHE A 355 -22.53 4.84 -4.41
C PHE A 355 -21.61 5.14 -5.58
N VAL A 356 -20.41 5.64 -5.26
CA VAL A 356 -19.27 5.70 -6.17
C VAL A 356 -18.14 4.83 -5.62
N GLN A 357 -17.35 4.25 -6.51
CA GLN A 357 -16.14 3.54 -6.14
C GLN A 357 -15.01 3.96 -7.06
N LEU A 358 -13.82 4.15 -6.48
CA LEU A 358 -12.61 4.52 -7.20
C LEU A 358 -11.65 3.34 -7.30
N ARG A 359 -10.94 3.28 -8.42
CA ARG A 359 -9.78 2.42 -8.61
C ARG A 359 -8.66 3.23 -9.22
N LEU A 360 -7.44 3.02 -8.73
CA LEU A 360 -6.24 3.64 -9.25
C LEU A 360 -5.26 2.55 -9.66
N GLU A 361 -4.59 2.75 -10.79
CA GLU A 361 -3.44 1.95 -11.21
C GLU A 361 -2.21 2.85 -11.27
N LEU A 362 -1.23 2.61 -10.38
CA LEU A 362 0.04 3.34 -10.33
C LEU A 362 1.05 2.62 -11.23
N LEU A 363 1.59 3.33 -12.21
CA LEU A 363 2.47 2.77 -13.24
C LEU A 363 3.92 3.23 -13.03
N PRO A 364 4.88 2.32 -12.77
CA PRO A 364 6.28 2.69 -12.60
C PRO A 364 6.89 3.23 -13.90
N ASP A 365 7.94 4.04 -13.78
CA ASP A 365 8.77 4.45 -14.91
C ASP A 365 9.59 3.26 -15.43
N ALA A 366 9.98 3.24 -16.72
CA ALA A 366 10.71 2.09 -17.29
C ALA A 366 12.06 1.83 -16.61
N THR A 367 12.60 2.82 -15.90
CA THR A 367 13.88 2.73 -15.21
C THR A 367 13.77 2.39 -13.72
N GLY A 368 12.55 2.33 -13.15
CA GLY A 368 12.30 2.14 -11.72
C GLY A 368 12.92 3.23 -10.83
N ARG A 369 13.22 4.42 -11.37
CA ARG A 369 13.84 5.55 -10.65
C ARG A 369 12.84 6.61 -10.22
N HIS A 370 11.63 6.60 -10.77
CA HIS A 370 10.62 7.61 -10.56
C HIS A 370 9.29 6.96 -10.16
N VAL A 371 8.85 7.24 -8.92
CA VAL A 371 7.54 6.81 -8.42
C VAL A 371 6.43 7.75 -8.87
N PRO A 372 5.31 7.23 -9.42
CA PRO A 372 4.07 7.99 -9.39
C PRO A 372 3.58 8.10 -7.94
N ARG A 373 2.84 9.17 -7.66
CA ARG A 373 2.21 9.37 -6.35
C ARG A 373 0.85 10.05 -6.50
N VAL A 374 -0.04 9.74 -5.56
CA VAL A 374 -1.34 10.41 -5.42
C VAL A 374 -1.47 10.89 -3.97
N SER A 375 -1.71 12.19 -3.79
CA SER A 375 -1.78 12.83 -2.48
C SER A 375 -3.21 12.91 -1.95
N ASP A 376 -4.17 13.19 -2.84
CA ASP A 376 -5.58 13.31 -2.52
C ASP A 376 -6.46 13.14 -3.76
N ILE A 377 -7.73 12.80 -3.53
CA ILE A 377 -8.83 12.81 -4.50
C ILE A 377 -10.02 13.51 -3.88
N ALA A 378 -10.65 14.42 -4.63
CA ALA A 378 -11.90 15.07 -4.26
C ALA A 378 -13.00 14.66 -5.26
N ILE A 379 -14.15 14.24 -4.74
CA ILE A 379 -15.34 13.93 -5.53
C ILE A 379 -16.40 14.97 -5.18
N ASP A 380 -16.76 15.81 -6.14
CA ASP A 380 -17.89 16.71 -6.02
C ASP A 380 -19.13 16.06 -6.64
N TYR A 381 -20.25 16.10 -5.92
CA TYR A 381 -21.48 15.46 -6.34
C TYR A 381 -22.71 16.23 -5.89
N GLU A 382 -23.81 16.07 -6.61
CA GLU A 382 -25.12 16.58 -6.24
C GLU A 382 -25.97 15.43 -5.70
N PRO A 383 -26.30 15.42 -4.40
CA PRO A 383 -27.21 14.43 -3.85
C PRO A 383 -28.61 14.58 -4.47
N HIS A 384 -29.27 13.45 -4.70
CA HIS A 384 -30.68 13.44 -5.06
C HIS A 384 -31.51 13.12 -3.80
N PRO A 385 -32.17 14.12 -3.18
CA PRO A 385 -32.91 13.88 -1.96
C PRO A 385 -34.16 13.01 -2.23
N PRO A 386 -34.54 12.12 -1.30
CA PRO A 386 -35.78 11.38 -1.44
C PRO A 386 -36.99 12.32 -1.37
N PRO A 387 -38.17 11.89 -1.86
CA PRO A 387 -39.39 12.67 -1.74
C PRO A 387 -39.70 13.08 -0.28
N PRO A 388 -40.39 14.21 -0.06
CA PRO A 388 -40.84 14.57 1.28
C PRO A 388 -41.91 13.60 1.78
N ARG A 389 -41.99 13.43 3.12
CA ARG A 389 -43.02 12.58 3.74
C ARG A 389 -44.44 13.09 3.41
N PRO A 390 -45.39 12.22 3.02
CA PRO A 390 -46.78 12.59 2.85
C PRO A 390 -47.38 13.20 4.12
N GLY A 391 -48.13 14.28 3.98
CA GLY A 391 -48.83 14.98 5.06
C GLY A 391 -50.34 14.82 4.98
N GLY A 392 -51.04 15.10 6.09
CA GLY A 392 -52.51 15.11 6.11
C GLY A 392 -53.16 13.75 5.92
N LEU A 393 -52.47 12.66 6.25
CA LEU A 393 -53.07 11.32 6.22
C LEU A 393 -54.29 11.27 7.13
N SER A 394 -55.40 10.78 6.61
CA SER A 394 -56.64 10.54 7.35
C SER A 394 -57.18 9.15 7.04
N ALA A 395 -57.82 8.52 8.02
CA ALA A 395 -58.39 7.19 7.92
C ALA A 395 -59.86 7.20 8.34
N THR A 396 -60.75 6.83 7.43
CA THR A 396 -62.19 6.75 7.66
C THR A 396 -62.63 5.29 7.64
N ALA A 397 -63.25 4.83 8.73
CA ALA A 397 -63.76 3.47 8.82
C ALA A 397 -64.94 3.23 7.86
N ALA A 398 -64.98 2.05 7.24
CA ALA A 398 -66.11 1.56 6.47
C ALA A 398 -66.36 0.08 6.81
N ASP A 399 -67.44 -0.51 6.27
CA ASP A 399 -67.74 -1.92 6.48
C ASP A 399 -66.69 -2.81 5.79
N GLY A 400 -65.92 -3.55 6.60
CA GLY A 400 -64.85 -4.43 6.14
C GLY A 400 -63.66 -3.71 5.49
N ALA A 401 -63.56 -2.38 5.64
CA ALA A 401 -62.57 -1.57 4.94
C ALA A 401 -62.20 -0.28 5.69
N VAL A 402 -61.09 0.35 5.27
CA VAL A 402 -60.72 1.71 5.67
C VAL A 402 -60.43 2.53 4.42
N GLU A 403 -61.01 3.73 4.33
CA GLU A 403 -60.69 4.72 3.32
C GLU A 403 -59.59 5.65 3.83
N LEU A 404 -58.47 5.67 3.11
CA LEU A 404 -57.31 6.50 3.40
C LEU A 404 -57.23 7.64 2.39
N SER A 405 -56.88 8.83 2.85
CA SER A 405 -56.55 9.98 1.99
C SER A 405 -55.42 10.81 2.59
N TRP A 406 -54.60 11.42 1.74
CA TRP A 406 -53.50 12.30 2.14
C TRP A 406 -53.34 13.47 1.16
N ASN A 407 -52.52 14.45 1.54
CA ASN A 407 -52.22 15.59 0.69
C ASN A 407 -51.26 15.19 -0.44
N GLU A 408 -51.55 15.71 -1.64
CA GLU A 408 -50.63 15.64 -2.77
C GLU A 408 -49.32 16.37 -2.46
N ILE A 409 -48.19 15.74 -2.75
CA ILE A 409 -46.87 16.37 -2.71
C ILE A 409 -46.66 17.16 -3.99
N ARG A 410 -46.38 18.46 -3.87
CA ARG A 410 -46.11 19.36 -5.01
C ARG A 410 -44.65 19.77 -5.04
N GLY A 411 -44.12 20.00 -6.25
CA GLY A 411 -42.72 20.43 -6.45
C GLY A 411 -41.69 19.29 -6.41
N PHE A 412 -42.15 18.04 -6.35
CA PHE A 412 -41.33 16.83 -6.49
C PHE A 412 -41.95 15.92 -7.54
N GLU A 413 -41.13 15.16 -8.24
CA GLU A 413 -41.58 14.11 -9.17
C GLU A 413 -41.95 12.86 -8.36
N ILE A 414 -43.26 12.58 -8.28
CA ILE A 414 -43.81 11.45 -7.52
C ILE A 414 -44.42 10.44 -8.48
N ASP A 415 -43.89 9.22 -8.46
CA ASP A 415 -44.36 8.11 -9.29
C ASP A 415 -45.41 7.28 -8.56
N GLY A 416 -45.39 7.28 -7.22
CA GLY A 416 -46.44 6.67 -6.43
C GLY A 416 -46.26 6.73 -4.93
N TYR A 417 -47.14 5.99 -4.25
CA TYR A 417 -47.20 5.91 -2.79
C TYR A 417 -47.30 4.46 -2.33
N LEU A 418 -46.64 4.18 -1.20
CA LEU A 418 -46.74 2.91 -0.48
C LEU A 418 -47.59 3.11 0.78
N VAL A 419 -48.59 2.26 0.96
CA VAL A 419 -49.44 2.24 2.16
C VAL A 419 -48.99 1.11 3.08
N PHE A 420 -48.56 1.50 4.27
CA PHE A 420 -48.15 0.62 5.35
C PHE A 420 -49.33 0.43 6.30
N TYR A 421 -49.69 -0.81 6.61
CA TYR A 421 -50.77 -1.09 7.56
C TYR A 421 -50.46 -2.29 8.48
N GLY A 422 -51.02 -2.28 9.69
CA GLY A 422 -50.88 -3.38 10.64
C GLY A 422 -51.80 -3.23 11.85
N GLU A 423 -51.74 -4.19 12.79
CA GLU A 423 -52.67 -4.28 13.92
C GLU A 423 -52.15 -3.62 15.21
N SER A 424 -50.89 -3.19 15.21
CA SER A 424 -50.22 -2.58 16.35
C SER A 424 -49.54 -1.27 15.93
N PRO A 425 -49.51 -0.24 16.81
CA PRO A 425 -48.81 1.01 16.53
C PRO A 425 -47.34 0.76 16.15
N GLY A 426 -46.88 1.39 15.09
CA GLY A 426 -45.51 1.27 14.58
C GLY A 426 -45.15 -0.07 13.93
N ALA A 427 -46.09 -1.03 13.87
CA ALA A 427 -45.85 -2.37 13.35
C ALA A 427 -46.79 -2.67 12.17
N TYR A 428 -46.30 -2.39 10.96
CA TYR A 428 -47.08 -2.44 9.72
C TYR A 428 -46.92 -3.77 8.96
N PHE A 429 -47.13 -4.89 9.64
CA PHE A 429 -47.00 -6.24 9.07
C PHE A 429 -48.32 -6.86 8.61
N GLY A 430 -49.31 -6.04 8.29
CA GLY A 430 -50.63 -6.50 7.88
C GLY A 430 -50.61 -7.32 6.60
N ASP A 431 -51.41 -8.38 6.58
CA ASP A 431 -51.57 -9.33 5.47
C ASP A 431 -53.04 -9.63 5.13
N GLN A 432 -53.97 -8.97 5.84
CA GLN A 432 -55.41 -9.24 5.77
C GLN A 432 -56.11 -8.44 4.66
N ALA A 433 -55.52 -7.36 4.17
CA ALA A 433 -56.13 -6.56 3.11
C ALA A 433 -56.13 -7.32 1.78
N SER A 434 -57.24 -7.22 1.05
CA SER A 434 -57.41 -7.75 -0.30
C SER A 434 -56.38 -7.21 -1.30
N ALA A 435 -55.85 -6.01 -1.06
CA ALA A 435 -54.79 -5.40 -1.85
C ALA A 435 -53.42 -6.05 -1.64
N GLY A 436 -53.30 -6.99 -0.70
CA GLY A 436 -52.09 -7.75 -0.41
C GLY A 436 -51.43 -7.38 0.91
N ARG A 437 -50.22 -7.92 1.11
CA ARG A 437 -49.40 -7.68 2.30
C ARG A 437 -48.84 -6.26 2.29
N SER A 438 -48.77 -5.65 3.46
CA SER A 438 -48.08 -4.38 3.69
C SER A 438 -46.58 -4.49 3.40
N PRO A 439 -45.94 -3.50 2.74
CA PRO A 439 -46.57 -2.32 2.16
C PRO A 439 -47.31 -2.62 0.84
N VAL A 440 -48.42 -1.91 0.62
CA VAL A 440 -49.21 -1.98 -0.62
C VAL A 440 -48.85 -0.79 -1.50
N ASP A 441 -48.39 -1.05 -2.72
CA ASP A 441 -48.20 -0.01 -3.74
C ASP A 441 -49.54 0.39 -4.35
N VAL A 442 -49.89 1.67 -4.21
CA VAL A 442 -51.16 2.23 -4.72
C VAL A 442 -50.97 3.11 -5.94
N GLY A 443 -49.75 3.18 -6.49
CA GLY A 443 -49.36 4.09 -7.56
C GLY A 443 -49.53 5.56 -7.18
N ASN A 444 -49.58 6.45 -8.17
CA ASN A 444 -49.78 7.89 -7.95
C ASN A 444 -51.25 8.24 -7.66
N ARG A 445 -51.76 7.77 -6.51
CA ARG A 445 -53.08 8.09 -5.97
C ARG A 445 -52.91 8.70 -4.59
N THR A 446 -53.74 9.69 -4.26
CA THR A 446 -53.77 10.32 -2.92
C THR A 446 -54.95 9.85 -2.06
N ARG A 447 -55.69 8.84 -2.56
CA ARG A 447 -56.81 8.20 -1.87
C ARG A 447 -56.90 6.73 -2.26
N VAL A 448 -57.08 5.87 -1.27
CA VAL A 448 -57.28 4.42 -1.47
C VAL A 448 -58.28 3.86 -0.48
N ARG A 449 -58.97 2.79 -0.87
CA ARG A 449 -59.83 2.01 0.02
C ARG A 449 -59.17 0.64 0.23
N LEU A 450 -58.76 0.34 1.46
CA LEU A 450 -58.22 -0.96 1.84
C LEU A 450 -59.34 -1.86 2.33
N GLU A 451 -59.71 -2.87 1.55
CA GLU A 451 -60.79 -3.81 1.84
C GLU A 451 -60.27 -5.15 2.38
N GLY A 452 -61.12 -5.95 3.03
CA GLY A 452 -60.74 -7.24 3.62
C GLY A 452 -60.32 -7.15 5.08
N LEU A 453 -60.46 -5.97 5.70
CA LEU A 453 -60.11 -5.74 7.10
C LEU A 453 -61.24 -6.23 8.03
N THR A 454 -60.87 -6.76 9.20
CA THR A 454 -61.87 -7.30 10.15
C THR A 454 -62.58 -6.17 10.90
N ASN A 455 -63.91 -6.16 10.84
CA ASN A 455 -64.71 -5.24 11.63
C ASN A 455 -64.47 -5.41 13.13
N GLY A 456 -64.40 -4.28 13.84
CA GLY A 456 -64.15 -4.25 15.27
C GLY A 456 -62.69 -4.43 15.66
N ARG A 457 -61.75 -4.59 14.72
CA ARG A 457 -60.29 -4.62 14.98
C ARG A 457 -59.64 -3.29 14.61
N ALA A 458 -58.73 -2.79 15.45
CA ALA A 458 -57.98 -1.56 15.14
C ALA A 458 -56.85 -1.87 14.16
N TYR A 459 -56.69 -1.01 13.17
CA TYR A 459 -55.58 -1.02 12.24
C TYR A 459 -54.90 0.35 12.24
N TYR A 460 -53.58 0.33 12.13
CA TYR A 460 -52.72 1.51 12.08
C TYR A 460 -52.15 1.65 10.68
N PHE A 461 -52.07 2.89 10.19
CA PHE A 461 -51.74 3.21 8.81
C PHE A 461 -50.70 4.33 8.74
N ALA A 462 -49.74 4.17 7.83
CA ALA A 462 -48.81 5.21 7.43
C ALA A 462 -48.59 5.14 5.91
N VAL A 463 -48.17 6.24 5.31
CA VAL A 463 -47.92 6.33 3.86
C VAL A 463 -46.52 6.89 3.62
N ALA A 464 -45.81 6.32 2.65
CA ALA A 464 -44.58 6.89 2.08
C ALA A 464 -44.78 7.19 0.59
N ALA A 465 -44.05 8.17 0.07
CA ALA A 465 -43.99 8.45 -1.37
C ALA A 465 -42.70 7.88 -1.98
N TYR A 466 -42.72 7.58 -3.28
CA TYR A 466 -41.53 7.25 -4.05
C TYR A 466 -41.54 7.98 -5.41
N GLY A 467 -40.36 8.27 -5.94
CA GLY A 467 -40.15 8.94 -7.23
C GLY A 467 -39.62 7.98 -8.30
N ARG A 468 -38.88 8.52 -9.27
CA ARG A 468 -38.33 7.78 -10.44
C ARG A 468 -37.47 6.56 -10.11
N PHE A 469 -36.91 6.50 -8.89
CA PHE A 469 -36.11 5.37 -8.41
C PHE A 469 -36.94 4.22 -7.81
N GLY A 470 -38.27 4.35 -7.83
CA GLY A 470 -39.21 3.28 -7.49
C GLY A 470 -39.38 3.02 -5.98
N PRO A 471 -40.22 2.04 -5.61
CA PRO A 471 -40.62 1.73 -4.23
C PRO A 471 -39.48 1.38 -3.26
N GLN A 472 -38.28 1.10 -3.76
CA GLN A 472 -37.09 0.83 -2.97
C GLN A 472 -36.42 2.08 -2.39
N ASP A 473 -36.76 3.28 -2.89
CA ASP A 473 -36.22 4.57 -2.45
C ASP A 473 -37.38 5.50 -2.05
N THR A 474 -37.85 5.33 -0.83
CA THR A 474 -39.06 6.00 -0.32
C THR A 474 -38.75 7.18 0.59
N SER A 475 -39.71 8.07 0.72
CA SER A 475 -39.72 9.08 1.77
C SER A 475 -39.78 8.44 3.17
N GLY A 476 -39.52 9.25 4.21
CA GLY A 476 -39.98 8.89 5.55
C GLY A 476 -41.50 8.67 5.62
N LEU A 477 -41.95 7.87 6.58
CA LEU A 477 -43.38 7.61 6.81
C LEU A 477 -44.13 8.90 7.21
N SER A 478 -45.39 9.00 6.80
CA SER A 478 -46.33 10.00 7.30
C SER A 478 -46.52 9.88 8.83
N ALA A 479 -47.24 10.84 9.43
CA ALA A 479 -47.78 10.59 10.76
C ALA A 479 -48.72 9.36 10.71
N GLU A 480 -48.63 8.51 11.72
CA GLU A 480 -49.50 7.34 11.86
C GLU A 480 -50.92 7.78 12.19
N VAL A 481 -51.89 7.12 11.56
CA VAL A 481 -53.31 7.22 11.94
C VAL A 481 -53.87 5.83 12.20
N PHE A 482 -54.98 5.74 12.90
CA PHE A 482 -55.66 4.47 13.13
C PHE A 482 -57.13 4.56 12.73
N ALA A 483 -57.70 3.43 12.34
CA ALA A 483 -59.13 3.27 12.16
C ALA A 483 -59.56 1.86 12.57
N ARG A 484 -60.83 1.73 12.95
CA ARG A 484 -61.47 0.46 13.26
C ARG A 484 -62.59 0.27 12.25
N PRO A 485 -62.48 -0.65 11.27
CA PRO A 485 -63.59 -0.97 10.38
C PRO A 485 -64.82 -1.32 11.22
N LEU A 486 -65.98 -0.83 10.80
CA LEU A 486 -67.24 -1.03 11.51
C LEU A 486 -68.32 -1.31 10.50
N ARG A 487 -69.21 -2.23 10.85
CA ARG A 487 -70.41 -2.48 10.06
C ARG A 487 -71.28 -1.23 10.13
N VAL A 488 -71.46 -0.56 9.01
CA VAL A 488 -72.37 0.58 8.92
C VAL A 488 -73.78 -0.02 8.91
N GLN A 489 -74.54 0.15 9.98
CA GLN A 489 -75.98 -0.15 9.95
C GLN A 489 -76.67 0.95 9.13
N PRO A 490 -77.56 0.60 8.18
CA PRO A 490 -78.33 1.59 7.41
C PRO A 490 -79.26 2.43 8.27
#